data_AF-A0A846CPL0-F1
#
_entry.id   AF-A0A846CPL0-F1
#
_cell.length_a   1.000
_cell.length_b   1.000
_cell.length_c   1.000
_cell.angle_alpha   90.00
_cell.angle_beta   90.00
_cell.angle_gamma   90.00
#
_symmetry.space_group_name_H-M   'P 1'
#
loop_
_entity.id
_entity.type
_entity.pdbx_description
1 polymer ?
#
loop_
_entity_poly.entity_id
_entity_poly.type
_entity_poly.pdbx_seq_one_letter_code
_entity_poly.pdbx_strand_id
1 'polypeptide(L)'
;MSALTIKDINTDSLSVEERYALDILVNLPVPQVSKLQELMELEVEDVISPIILENFLELCQECGLDLSEAGVNKFKDANKLGNTGAVRGIIGPQTAQFYFDAIIKKVTPELPPGTDRNINQAGLDLVKEFEGLHKRCPDGRVEAYIDPVGIPTIGWGHTAGVRIGDIITVEQGEKLLRQDLESSESTVSNLVKVSLTDNQFSALVSFVFNIGPTAFRRSTLLRKLNQGDVQGAAKEFLRWNKGGGRVLLGLSKRREAERKLFLS
;
A
#
# COMPACT_ATOMS: atom_id res chain seq x y z
N MET A 1 9.44 19.27 1.64
CA MET A 1 9.15 18.52 2.87
C MET A 1 8.89 19.56 3.94
N SER A 2 7.67 19.60 4.50
CA SER A 2 7.40 20.38 5.71
C SER A 2 8.24 19.79 6.85
N ALA A 3 8.78 20.64 7.72
CA ALA A 3 9.38 20.19 8.98
C ALA A 3 8.27 20.12 10.04
N LEU A 4 8.36 19.15 10.96
CA LEU A 4 7.43 19.05 12.10
C LEU A 4 7.64 20.23 13.04
N THR A 5 6.55 20.77 13.58
CA THR A 5 6.61 21.83 14.60
C THR A 5 6.61 21.19 15.98
N ILE A 6 7.55 21.55 16.85
CA ILE A 6 7.52 21.12 18.26
C ILE A 6 6.83 22.22 19.06
N LYS A 7 5.80 21.87 19.84
CA LYS A 7 4.98 22.84 20.58
C LYS A 7 4.81 22.43 22.04
N ASP A 8 4.94 23.40 22.94
CA ASP A 8 4.68 23.24 24.39
C ASP A 8 5.52 22.15 25.08
N ILE A 9 6.65 21.74 24.48
CA ILE A 9 7.59 20.76 25.04
C ILE A 9 8.80 21.49 25.63
N ASN A 10 9.00 21.35 26.94
CA ASN A 10 10.23 21.75 27.60
C ASN A 10 11.21 20.57 27.65
N THR A 11 12.19 20.57 26.76
CA THR A 11 13.15 19.46 26.58
C THR A 11 14.00 19.18 27.83
N ASP A 12 14.23 20.18 28.68
CA ASP A 12 15.05 20.03 29.90
C ASP A 12 14.30 19.28 31.02
N SER A 13 12.97 19.25 30.96
CA SER A 13 12.12 18.56 31.93
C SER A 13 11.72 17.14 31.54
N LEU A 14 12.08 16.69 30.34
CA LEU A 14 11.74 15.36 29.84
C LEU A 14 12.51 14.27 30.59
N SER A 15 11.81 13.19 30.92
CA SER A 15 12.40 11.91 31.32
C SER A 15 13.29 11.35 30.21
N VAL A 16 14.03 10.29 30.52
CA VAL A 16 14.89 9.62 29.54
C VAL A 16 14.04 9.01 28.41
N GLU A 17 12.95 8.37 28.77
CA GLU A 17 12.00 7.72 27.87
C GLU A 17 11.31 8.74 26.95
N GLU A 18 10.85 9.88 27.50
CA GLU A 18 10.23 10.95 26.70
C GLU A 18 11.23 11.59 25.73
N ARG A 19 12.51 11.71 26.11
CA ARG A 19 13.56 12.17 25.19
C ARG A 19 13.75 11.21 24.03
N TYR A 20 13.78 9.90 24.29
CA TYR A 20 13.85 8.91 23.22
C TYR A 20 12.63 8.91 22.32
N ALA A 21 11.42 9.05 22.89
CA ALA A 21 10.19 9.20 22.14
C ALA A 21 10.24 10.43 21.21
N LEU A 22 10.68 11.58 21.74
CA LEU A 22 10.84 12.81 20.96
C LEU A 22 11.86 12.63 19.85
N ASP A 23 13.03 12.06 20.14
CA ASP A 23 14.06 11.85 19.13
C ASP A 23 13.59 10.90 18.03
N ILE A 24 12.83 9.85 18.35
CA ILE A 24 12.23 8.96 17.34
C ILE A 24 11.32 9.79 16.42
N LEU A 25 10.34 10.51 16.98
CA LEU A 25 9.35 11.25 16.20
C LEU A 25 9.98 12.34 15.32
N VAL A 26 10.97 13.08 15.83
CA VAL A 26 11.66 14.15 15.09
C VAL A 26 12.51 13.60 13.94
N ASN A 27 13.04 12.39 14.07
CA ASN A 27 13.86 11.76 13.04
C ASN A 27 13.05 11.01 11.96
N LEU A 28 11.72 10.92 12.11
CA LEU A 28 10.83 10.31 11.11
C LEU A 28 10.34 11.36 10.08
N PRO A 29 10.15 10.96 8.80
CA PRO A 29 9.42 11.76 7.82
C PRO A 29 7.99 12.09 8.29
N VAL A 30 7.50 13.29 7.96
CA VAL A 30 6.13 13.74 8.31
C VAL A 30 5.05 12.68 8.04
N PRO A 31 5.00 12.00 6.87
CA PRO A 31 3.97 11.00 6.63
C PRO A 31 3.98 9.82 7.61
N GLN A 32 5.15 9.44 8.13
CA GLN A 32 5.27 8.37 9.11
C GLN A 32 4.82 8.85 10.50
N VAL A 33 5.09 10.10 10.86
CA VAL A 33 4.57 10.69 12.09
C VAL A 33 3.04 10.84 12.04
N SER A 34 2.49 11.33 10.92
CA SER A 34 1.04 11.36 10.71
C SER A 34 0.43 9.97 10.83
N LYS A 35 1.12 8.94 10.33
CA LYS A 35 0.66 7.56 10.47
C LYS A 35 0.63 7.07 11.91
N LEU A 36 1.63 7.44 12.72
CA LEU A 36 1.64 7.13 14.14
C LEU A 36 0.53 7.90 14.89
N GLN A 37 0.29 9.16 14.55
CA GLN A 37 -0.81 9.95 15.13
C GLN A 37 -2.18 9.32 14.84
N GLU A 38 -2.40 8.83 13.61
CA GLU A 38 -3.62 8.07 13.27
C GLU A 38 -3.79 6.82 14.16
N LEU A 39 -2.70 6.08 14.41
CA LEU A 39 -2.73 4.88 15.25
C LEU A 39 -3.01 5.18 16.72
N MET A 40 -2.61 6.36 17.19
CA MET A 40 -2.90 6.87 18.52
C MET A 40 -4.29 7.55 18.61
N GLU A 41 -5.10 7.50 17.54
CA GLU A 41 -6.42 8.15 17.45
C GLU A 41 -6.40 9.67 17.70
N LEU A 42 -5.30 10.34 17.37
CA LEU A 42 -5.13 11.79 17.52
C LEU A 42 -5.47 12.53 16.23
N GLU A 43 -5.92 13.79 16.35
CA GLU A 43 -6.06 14.67 15.20
C GLU A 43 -4.70 14.87 14.52
N VAL A 44 -4.68 14.80 13.19
CA VAL A 44 -3.46 14.93 12.40
C VAL A 44 -3.07 16.41 12.34
N GLU A 45 -2.19 16.81 13.24
CA GLU A 45 -1.47 18.08 13.18
C GLU A 45 0.00 17.81 12.88
N ASP A 46 0.65 18.65 12.06
CA ASP A 46 2.12 18.65 11.85
C ASP A 46 2.88 19.15 13.11
N VAL A 47 2.41 18.76 14.30
CA VAL A 47 2.85 19.22 15.61
C VAL A 47 3.22 18.03 16.48
N ILE A 48 4.35 18.09 17.18
CA ILE A 48 4.68 17.19 18.29
C ILE A 48 4.41 17.96 19.59
N SER A 49 3.51 17.44 20.42
CA SER A 49 3.07 18.02 21.71
C SER A 49 3.32 17.03 22.86
N PRO A 50 3.22 17.45 24.13
CA PRO A 50 3.37 16.54 25.27
C PRO A 50 2.40 15.36 25.23
N ILE A 51 1.16 15.59 24.77
CA ILE A 51 0.15 14.53 24.61
C ILE A 51 0.61 13.49 23.59
N ILE A 52 1.22 13.91 22.49
CA ILE A 52 1.74 12.99 21.46
C ILE A 52 2.89 12.14 22.02
N LEU A 53 3.77 12.72 22.85
CA LEU A 53 4.84 11.97 23.50
C LEU A 53 4.30 10.90 24.46
N GLU A 54 3.31 11.26 25.27
CA GLU A 54 2.67 10.34 26.22
C GLU A 54 1.98 9.17 25.50
N ASN A 55 1.15 9.46 24.49
CA ASN A 55 0.50 8.41 23.70
C ASN A 55 1.50 7.55 22.93
N PHE A 56 2.59 8.14 22.43
CA PHE A 56 3.61 7.38 21.70
C PHE A 56 4.39 6.44 22.64
N LEU A 57 4.60 6.84 23.89
CA LEU A 57 5.19 5.99 24.92
C LEU A 57 4.28 4.80 25.23
N GLU A 58 2.99 5.04 25.41
CA GLU A 58 1.99 3.97 25.62
C GLU A 58 1.98 3.00 24.43
N LEU A 59 1.93 3.52 23.20
CA LEU A 59 1.99 2.72 21.98
C LEU A 59 3.26 1.87 21.91
N CYS A 60 4.42 2.43 22.27
CA CYS A 60 5.67 1.68 22.33
C CYS A 60 5.59 0.54 23.36
N GLN A 61 5.05 0.80 24.55
CA GLN A 61 4.89 -0.21 25.60
C GLN A 61 3.93 -1.32 25.18
N GLU A 62 2.79 -0.99 24.56
CA GLU A 62 1.86 -1.96 23.97
C GLU A 62 2.52 -2.82 22.91
N CYS A 63 3.44 -2.23 22.14
CA CYS A 63 4.22 -2.94 21.15
C CYS A 63 5.36 -3.81 21.75
N GLY A 64 5.60 -3.72 23.06
CA GLY A 64 6.72 -4.37 23.75
C GLY A 64 8.08 -3.71 23.49
N LEU A 65 8.08 -2.42 23.11
CA LEU A 65 9.27 -1.61 22.87
C LEU A 65 9.59 -0.81 24.13
N ASP A 66 10.71 -1.14 24.74
CA ASP A 66 11.22 -0.50 25.96
C ASP A 66 12.07 0.72 25.59
N LEU A 67 11.58 1.91 25.90
CA LEU A 67 12.27 3.18 25.67
C LEU A 67 13.16 3.61 26.84
N SER A 68 13.39 2.77 27.85
CA SER A 68 14.46 3.00 28.83
C SER A 68 15.83 2.97 28.15
N GLU A 69 16.87 3.54 28.78
CA GLU A 69 18.23 3.48 28.22
C GLU A 69 18.68 2.03 27.95
N ALA A 70 18.34 1.09 28.84
CA ALA A 70 18.65 -0.32 28.65
C ALA A 70 17.87 -0.94 27.48
N GLY A 71 16.58 -0.63 27.37
CA GLY A 71 15.71 -1.09 26.29
C GLY A 71 16.17 -0.61 24.92
N VAL A 72 16.48 0.68 24.80
CA VAL A 72 16.99 1.27 23.56
C VAL A 72 18.31 0.65 23.13
N ASN A 73 19.25 0.47 24.07
CA ASN A 73 20.53 -0.16 23.77
C ASN A 73 20.34 -1.61 23.30
N LYS A 74 19.49 -2.38 23.99
CA LYS A 74 19.16 -3.76 23.60
C LYS A 74 18.50 -3.82 22.21
N PHE A 75 17.59 -2.90 21.90
CA PHE A 75 16.93 -2.82 20.60
C PHE A 75 17.93 -2.52 19.48
N LYS A 76 18.85 -1.57 19.71
CA LYS A 76 19.91 -1.23 18.75
C LYS A 76 20.87 -2.40 18.52
N ASP A 77 21.27 -3.10 19.58
CA ASP A 77 22.13 -4.29 19.48
C ASP A 77 21.45 -5.42 18.70
N ALA A 78 20.17 -5.70 18.99
CA ALA A 78 19.40 -6.73 18.30
C ALA A 78 19.24 -6.46 16.80
N ASN A 79 19.17 -5.19 16.41
CA ASN A 79 19.00 -4.75 15.02
C ASN A 79 20.30 -4.32 14.34
N LYS A 80 21.47 -4.48 15.01
CA LYS A 80 22.80 -4.09 14.49
C LYS A 80 22.88 -2.61 14.07
N LEU A 81 22.16 -1.75 14.78
CA LEU A 81 22.10 -0.31 14.51
C LEU A 81 23.29 0.37 15.20
N GLY A 82 24.32 0.70 14.41
CA GLY A 82 25.59 1.21 14.93
C GLY A 82 25.49 2.46 15.81
N ASN A 83 26.24 2.43 16.92
CA ASN A 83 26.87 3.54 17.65
C ASN A 83 27.73 2.89 18.75
N THR A 84 28.87 2.33 18.39
CA THR A 84 29.90 1.91 19.35
C THR A 84 30.69 3.14 19.76
N GLY A 85 30.66 3.53 21.04
CA GLY A 85 31.44 4.66 21.56
C GLY A 85 30.85 5.29 22.83
N ALA A 86 31.54 6.31 23.36
CA ALA A 86 31.28 6.92 24.66
C ALA A 86 30.00 7.77 24.76
N VAL A 87 29.34 8.09 23.64
CA VAL A 87 28.05 8.80 23.61
C VAL A 87 26.94 7.78 23.33
N ARG A 88 26.38 7.25 24.42
CA ARG A 88 25.22 6.35 24.42
C ARG A 88 23.95 7.18 24.24
N GLY A 89 22.97 6.66 23.49
CA GLY A 89 21.61 7.22 23.47
C GLY A 89 21.21 8.20 22.35
N ILE A 90 21.96 8.33 21.24
CA ILE A 90 21.42 9.10 20.09
C ILE A 90 20.52 8.19 19.24
N ILE A 91 19.28 8.61 19.05
CA ILE A 91 18.36 8.08 18.04
C ILE A 91 18.54 8.92 16.77
N GLY A 92 19.05 8.29 15.71
CA GLY A 92 19.11 8.89 14.38
C GLY A 92 18.02 8.34 13.46
N PRO A 93 17.93 8.81 12.21
CA PRO A 93 16.87 8.43 11.26
C PRO A 93 16.74 6.93 11.04
N GLN A 94 17.87 6.22 10.96
CA GLN A 94 17.85 4.77 10.80
C GLN A 94 17.23 4.08 12.03
N THR A 95 17.65 4.48 13.23
CA THR A 95 17.09 3.91 14.47
C THR A 95 15.60 4.22 14.60
N ALA A 96 15.21 5.47 14.32
CA ALA A 96 13.81 5.88 14.31
C ALA A 96 12.97 5.04 13.33
N GLN A 97 13.48 4.81 12.11
CA GLN A 97 12.81 3.95 11.11
C GLN A 97 12.58 2.53 11.65
N PHE A 98 13.56 1.93 12.32
CA PHE A 98 13.38 0.59 12.90
C PHE A 98 12.34 0.55 14.02
N TYR A 99 12.23 1.60 14.83
CA TYR A 99 11.15 1.73 15.81
C TYR A 99 9.79 1.83 15.12
N PHE A 100 9.67 2.67 14.09
CA PHE A 100 8.46 2.77 13.27
C PHE A 100 8.08 1.40 12.69
N ASP A 101 9.01 0.70 12.04
CA ASP A 101 8.75 -0.61 11.43
C ASP A 101 8.31 -1.64 12.47
N ALA A 102 8.92 -1.64 13.66
CA ALA A 102 8.56 -2.52 14.76
C ALA A 102 7.15 -2.25 15.28
N ILE A 103 6.78 -0.97 15.43
CA ILE A 103 5.42 -0.55 15.81
C ILE A 103 4.44 -0.99 14.73
N ILE A 104 4.65 -0.60 13.47
CA ILE A 104 3.76 -0.96 12.36
C ILE A 104 3.58 -2.46 12.30
N LYS A 105 4.64 -3.27 12.34
CA LYS A 105 4.55 -4.74 12.33
C LYS A 105 3.69 -5.30 13.48
N LYS A 106 3.63 -4.62 14.62
CA LYS A 106 2.96 -5.09 15.82
C LYS A 106 1.50 -4.66 15.90
N VAL A 107 1.19 -3.41 15.54
CA VAL A 107 -0.18 -2.89 15.51
C VAL A 107 -0.92 -3.20 14.22
N THR A 108 -0.22 -3.40 13.11
CA THR A 108 -0.81 -4.05 11.94
C THR A 108 -0.67 -5.56 12.16
N PRO A 109 -1.76 -6.32 12.39
CA PRO A 109 -1.65 -7.75 12.55
C PRO A 109 -0.97 -8.35 11.30
N GLU A 110 -0.13 -9.37 11.49
CA GLU A 110 0.35 -10.19 10.38
C GLU A 110 -0.87 -10.62 9.57
N LEU A 111 -0.99 -10.01 8.40
CA LEU A 111 -2.01 -10.34 7.45
C LEU A 111 -1.90 -11.85 7.14
N PRO A 112 -3.02 -12.56 6.99
CA PRO A 112 -3.01 -14.01 6.80
C PRO A 112 -2.07 -14.40 5.64
N PRO A 113 -1.42 -15.57 5.70
CA PRO A 113 -0.48 -16.00 4.66
C PRO A 113 -1.07 -15.82 3.25
N GLY A 114 -0.50 -14.90 2.46
CA GLY A 114 -1.00 -14.54 1.13
C GLY A 114 -1.25 -13.05 0.86
N THR A 115 -0.77 -12.15 1.71
CA THR A 115 -1.00 -10.70 1.62
C THR A 115 0.19 -9.85 1.19
N ASP A 116 1.41 -10.40 1.15
CA ASP A 116 2.48 -9.94 0.24
C ASP A 116 2.37 -10.73 -1.07
N ARG A 117 1.16 -10.69 -1.65
CA ARG A 117 0.91 -11.35 -2.93
C ARG A 117 0.65 -10.26 -3.94
N ASN A 118 1.63 -10.08 -4.83
CA ASN A 118 1.44 -9.25 -6.01
C ASN A 118 0.90 -10.11 -7.16
N ILE A 119 0.30 -9.42 -8.12
CA ILE A 119 -0.08 -10.01 -9.39
C ILE A 119 1.15 -10.68 -10.04
N ASN A 120 0.96 -11.91 -10.52
CA ASN A 120 2.00 -12.61 -11.27
C ASN A 120 2.11 -12.06 -12.70
N GLN A 121 3.13 -12.50 -13.44
CA GLN A 121 3.37 -12.00 -14.80
C GLN A 121 2.19 -12.24 -15.74
N ALA A 122 1.53 -13.41 -15.67
CA ALA A 122 0.39 -13.73 -16.51
C ALA A 122 -0.81 -12.80 -16.27
N GLY A 123 -1.07 -12.45 -15.01
CA GLY A 123 -2.09 -11.46 -14.67
C GLY A 123 -1.72 -10.05 -15.10
N LEU A 124 -0.45 -9.65 -14.92
CA LEU A 124 0.00 -8.34 -15.36
C LEU A 124 -0.13 -8.18 -16.87
N ASP A 125 0.28 -9.19 -17.63
CA ASP A 125 0.15 -9.20 -19.09
C ASP A 125 -1.31 -9.13 -19.53
N LEU A 126 -2.21 -9.82 -18.82
CA LEU A 126 -3.64 -9.73 -19.04
C LEU A 126 -4.16 -8.30 -18.81
N VAL A 127 -3.79 -7.65 -17.70
CA VAL A 127 -4.19 -6.25 -17.44
C VAL A 127 -3.67 -5.35 -18.56
N LYS A 128 -2.39 -5.47 -18.92
CA LYS A 128 -1.76 -4.67 -19.99
C LYS A 128 -2.45 -4.85 -21.34
N GLU A 129 -2.91 -6.05 -21.67
CA GLU A 129 -3.67 -6.33 -22.90
C GLU A 129 -4.98 -5.54 -22.95
N PHE A 130 -5.73 -5.49 -21.84
CA PHE A 130 -7.05 -4.86 -21.81
C PHE A 130 -7.02 -3.34 -21.57
N GLU A 131 -6.04 -2.83 -20.82
CA GLU A 131 -5.87 -1.37 -20.67
C GLU A 131 -5.22 -0.75 -21.92
N GLY A 132 -4.30 -1.48 -22.54
CA GLY A 132 -3.55 -1.04 -23.71
C GLY A 132 -2.49 0.02 -23.39
N LEU A 133 -1.43 0.06 -24.19
CA LEU A 133 -0.39 1.10 -24.10
C LEU A 133 -0.59 2.12 -25.22
N HIS A 134 -1.02 3.32 -24.86
CA HIS A 134 -1.35 4.39 -25.80
C HIS A 134 -0.14 5.29 -26.09
N LYS A 135 -0.17 6.00 -27.23
CA LYS A 135 0.80 7.06 -27.57
C LYS A 135 2.28 6.65 -27.46
N ARG A 136 2.65 5.52 -28.07
CA ARG A 136 4.06 5.13 -28.23
C ARG A 136 4.79 6.05 -29.20
N CYS A 137 5.95 6.52 -28.78
CA CYS A 137 6.89 7.28 -29.59
C CYS A 137 7.69 6.35 -30.53
N PRO A 138 8.25 6.86 -31.65
CA PRO A 138 9.10 6.08 -32.55
C PRO A 138 10.35 5.47 -31.89
N ASP A 139 10.83 6.08 -30.80
CA ASP A 139 11.96 5.60 -30.01
C ASP A 139 11.58 4.57 -28.93
N GLY A 140 10.31 4.14 -28.91
CA GLY A 140 9.80 3.13 -27.97
C GLY A 140 9.33 3.67 -26.62
N ARG A 141 9.48 4.97 -26.35
CA ARG A 141 8.93 5.62 -25.15
C ARG A 141 7.42 5.82 -25.26
N VAL A 142 6.81 6.27 -24.18
CA VAL A 142 5.36 6.49 -24.04
C VAL A 142 5.12 7.93 -23.64
N GLU A 143 4.29 8.63 -24.41
CA GLU A 143 3.93 10.03 -24.17
C GLU A 143 2.55 10.12 -23.52
N ALA A 144 2.36 11.12 -22.64
CA ALA A 144 1.05 11.45 -22.11
C ALA A 144 0.05 11.88 -23.21
N TYR A 145 -1.22 11.59 -22.99
CA TYR A 145 -2.32 11.92 -23.89
C TYR A 145 -3.55 12.36 -23.10
N ILE A 146 -4.52 12.97 -23.78
CA ILE A 146 -5.84 13.28 -23.19
C ILE A 146 -6.77 12.11 -23.49
N ASP A 147 -7.31 11.49 -22.44
CA ASP A 147 -8.29 10.41 -22.58
C ASP A 147 -9.67 10.94 -23.08
N PRO A 148 -10.63 10.06 -23.43
CA PRO A 148 -11.94 10.48 -23.91
C PRO A 148 -12.76 11.34 -22.95
N VAL A 149 -12.41 11.38 -21.66
CA VAL A 149 -13.09 12.20 -20.63
C VAL A 149 -12.32 13.48 -20.27
N GLY A 150 -11.19 13.75 -20.95
CA GLY A 150 -10.44 15.00 -20.82
C GLY A 150 -9.29 14.96 -19.81
N ILE A 151 -8.90 13.79 -19.31
CA ILE A 151 -7.89 13.65 -18.25
C ILE A 151 -6.52 13.32 -18.86
N PRO A 152 -5.44 14.05 -18.51
CA PRO A 152 -4.08 13.67 -18.84
C PRO A 152 -3.74 12.27 -18.31
N THR A 153 -3.38 11.39 -19.23
CA THR A 153 -3.18 9.96 -18.98
C THR A 153 -1.88 9.50 -19.63
N ILE A 154 -1.15 8.59 -18.99
CA ILE A 154 0.08 8.01 -19.54
C ILE A 154 0.17 6.52 -19.22
N GLY A 155 0.94 5.77 -20.02
CA GLY A 155 1.12 4.34 -19.79
C GLY A 155 -0.18 3.55 -19.98
N TRP A 156 -0.45 2.63 -19.04
CA TRP A 156 -1.66 1.80 -19.01
C TRP A 156 -2.79 2.43 -18.20
N GLY A 157 -3.10 3.71 -18.47
CA GLY A 157 -4.22 4.40 -17.84
C GLY A 157 -3.90 5.19 -16.58
N HIS A 158 -2.62 5.44 -16.28
CA HIS A 158 -2.22 6.21 -15.09
C HIS A 158 -2.53 7.70 -15.28
N THR A 159 -3.12 8.34 -14.26
CA THR A 159 -3.55 9.75 -14.32
C THR A 159 -2.99 10.63 -13.20
N ALA A 160 -2.51 10.03 -12.09
CA ALA A 160 -2.12 10.78 -10.91
C ALA A 160 -0.87 11.63 -11.17
N GLY A 161 -1.03 12.96 -11.13
CA GLY A 161 0.08 13.89 -11.34
C GLY A 161 0.60 14.02 -12.78
N VAL A 162 -0.07 13.37 -13.75
CA VAL A 162 0.32 13.39 -15.17
C VAL A 162 0.07 14.76 -15.80
N ARG A 163 1.02 15.21 -16.62
CA ARG A 163 0.93 16.44 -17.40
C ARG A 163 1.11 16.14 -18.88
N ILE A 164 0.42 16.91 -19.72
CA ILE A 164 0.63 16.82 -21.17
C ILE A 164 2.07 17.24 -21.51
N GLY A 165 2.74 16.39 -22.28
CA GLY A 165 4.17 16.50 -22.59
C GLY A 165 5.07 15.58 -21.75
N ASP A 166 4.54 14.91 -20.72
CA ASP A 166 5.30 13.90 -19.99
C ASP A 166 5.65 12.72 -20.91
N ILE A 167 6.88 12.21 -20.78
CA ILE A 167 7.38 11.06 -21.52
C ILE A 167 8.05 10.10 -20.55
N ILE A 168 7.68 8.82 -20.62
CA ILE A 168 8.21 7.75 -19.77
C ILE A 168 8.72 6.57 -20.62
N THR A 169 9.61 5.76 -20.05
CA THR A 169 9.95 4.46 -20.64
C THR A 169 8.82 3.44 -20.38
N VAL A 170 8.85 2.31 -21.09
CA VAL A 170 7.87 1.23 -20.89
C VAL A 170 7.97 0.66 -19.48
N GLU A 171 9.19 0.55 -18.94
CA GLU A 171 9.46 0.05 -17.58
C GLU A 171 8.91 1.00 -16.51
N GLN A 172 9.04 2.31 -16.73
CA GLN A 172 8.42 3.31 -15.87
C GLN A 172 6.89 3.22 -15.93
N GLY A 173 6.32 3.01 -17.12
CA GLY A 173 4.88 2.76 -17.27
C GLY A 173 4.42 1.51 -16.53
N GLU A 174 5.22 0.44 -16.52
CA GLU A 174 4.89 -0.79 -15.79
C GLU A 174 4.94 -0.55 -14.29
N LYS A 175 5.93 0.22 -13.81
CA LYS A 175 6.02 0.61 -12.41
C LYS A 175 4.77 1.38 -11.96
N LEU A 176 4.30 2.34 -12.76
CA LEU A 176 3.06 3.07 -12.50
C LEU A 176 1.86 2.12 -12.46
N LEU A 177 1.74 1.21 -13.43
CA LEU A 177 0.66 0.23 -13.44
C LEU A 177 0.67 -0.66 -12.19
N ARG A 178 1.84 -1.10 -11.73
CA ARG A 178 1.96 -1.88 -10.49
C ARG A 178 1.49 -1.10 -9.27
N GLN A 179 1.84 0.18 -9.19
CA GLN A 179 1.36 1.08 -8.13
C GLN A 179 -0.16 1.23 -8.17
N ASP A 180 -0.74 1.42 -9.35
CA ASP A 180 -2.19 1.53 -9.52
C ASP A 180 -2.93 0.23 -9.14
N LEU A 181 -2.26 -0.93 -9.24
CA LEU A 181 -2.82 -2.23 -8.87
C LEU A 181 -2.79 -2.52 -7.36
N GLU A 182 -1.98 -1.82 -6.56
CA GLU A 182 -1.80 -2.08 -5.11
C GLU A 182 -3.14 -2.05 -4.35
N SER A 183 -4.04 -1.14 -4.71
CA SER A 183 -5.38 -1.05 -4.11
C SER A 183 -6.25 -2.28 -4.44
N SER A 184 -6.10 -2.82 -5.65
CA SER A 184 -6.82 -4.03 -6.09
C SER A 184 -6.25 -5.28 -5.44
N GLU A 185 -4.93 -5.39 -5.35
CA GLU A 185 -4.21 -6.45 -4.62
C GLU A 185 -4.67 -6.48 -3.16
N SER A 186 -4.61 -5.34 -2.48
CA SER A 186 -5.08 -5.19 -1.09
C SER A 186 -6.56 -5.56 -0.94
N THR A 187 -7.41 -5.17 -1.89
CA THR A 187 -8.83 -5.50 -1.86
C THR A 187 -9.06 -7.01 -1.95
N VAL A 188 -8.37 -7.71 -2.84
CA VAL A 188 -8.49 -9.18 -2.98
C VAL A 188 -7.99 -9.85 -1.70
N SER A 189 -6.80 -9.47 -1.24
CA SER A 189 -6.18 -9.98 -0.01
C SER A 189 -7.08 -9.83 1.22
N ASN A 190 -7.77 -8.69 1.36
CA ASN A 190 -8.62 -8.41 2.52
C ASN A 190 -9.99 -9.07 2.47
N LEU A 191 -10.53 -9.33 1.26
CA LEU A 191 -11.91 -9.77 1.11
C LEU A 191 -12.06 -11.26 0.83
N VAL A 192 -11.04 -11.90 0.26
CA VAL A 192 -11.05 -13.34 0.02
C VAL A 192 -10.61 -14.08 1.29
N LYS A 193 -11.41 -15.06 1.70
CA LYS A 193 -11.25 -15.81 2.96
C LYS A 193 -10.72 -17.23 2.77
N VAL A 194 -10.52 -17.64 1.52
CA VAL A 194 -10.05 -18.98 1.14
C VAL A 194 -8.69 -18.88 0.49
N SER A 195 -7.90 -19.94 0.57
CA SER A 195 -6.60 -20.00 -0.12
C SER A 195 -6.80 -19.92 -1.64
N LEU A 196 -5.95 -19.13 -2.30
CA LEU A 196 -5.94 -18.96 -3.75
C LEU A 196 -4.64 -19.47 -4.35
N THR A 197 -4.68 -19.90 -5.62
CA THR A 197 -3.48 -20.01 -6.46
C THR A 197 -3.03 -18.63 -6.95
N ASP A 198 -1.80 -18.51 -7.47
CA ASP A 198 -1.29 -17.21 -7.96
C ASP A 198 -2.11 -16.70 -9.15
N ASN A 199 -2.54 -17.62 -10.01
CA ASN A 199 -3.40 -17.30 -11.14
C ASN A 199 -4.81 -16.87 -10.71
N GLN A 200 -5.39 -17.52 -9.69
CA GLN A 200 -6.67 -17.11 -9.12
C GLN A 200 -6.58 -15.71 -8.52
N PHE A 201 -5.56 -15.45 -7.71
CA PHE A 201 -5.32 -14.12 -7.15
C PHE A 201 -5.17 -13.08 -8.26
N SER A 202 -4.30 -13.34 -9.23
CA SER A 202 -4.01 -12.41 -10.32
C SER A 202 -5.22 -12.11 -11.21
N ALA A 203 -6.06 -13.12 -11.50
CA ALA A 203 -7.31 -12.94 -12.22
C ALA A 203 -8.31 -12.07 -11.44
N LEU A 204 -8.40 -12.26 -10.11
CA LEU A 204 -9.24 -11.42 -9.26
C LEU A 204 -8.71 -9.98 -9.19
N VAL A 205 -7.39 -9.78 -9.11
CA VAL A 205 -6.79 -8.44 -9.12
C VAL A 205 -7.15 -7.68 -10.40
N SER A 206 -6.98 -8.31 -11.58
CA SER A 206 -7.39 -7.70 -12.85
C SER A 206 -8.89 -7.39 -12.90
N PHE A 207 -9.70 -8.28 -12.33
CA PHE A 207 -11.15 -8.09 -12.24
C PHE A 207 -11.52 -6.91 -11.34
N VAL A 208 -10.94 -6.83 -10.13
CA VAL A 208 -11.15 -5.72 -9.19
C VAL A 208 -10.67 -4.40 -9.78
N PHE A 209 -9.52 -4.39 -10.45
CA PHE A 209 -9.01 -3.19 -11.13
C PHE A 209 -10.03 -2.63 -12.13
N ASN A 210 -10.75 -3.52 -12.84
CA ASN A 210 -11.76 -3.10 -13.80
C ASN A 210 -13.10 -2.66 -13.20
N ILE A 211 -13.62 -3.40 -12.21
CA ILE A 211 -14.99 -3.15 -11.69
C ILE A 211 -15.01 -2.30 -10.43
N GLY A 212 -13.85 -2.09 -9.80
CA GLY A 212 -13.66 -1.41 -8.54
C GLY A 212 -13.97 -2.28 -7.30
N PRO A 213 -13.42 -1.91 -6.13
CA PRO A 213 -13.49 -2.68 -4.90
C PRO A 213 -14.90 -2.82 -4.34
N THR A 214 -15.72 -1.78 -4.47
CA THR A 214 -17.11 -1.78 -3.99
C THR A 214 -17.98 -2.80 -4.72
N ALA A 215 -17.83 -2.88 -6.04
CA ALA A 215 -18.56 -3.85 -6.85
C ALA A 215 -18.11 -5.28 -6.54
N PHE A 216 -16.80 -5.49 -6.39
CA PHE A 216 -16.25 -6.79 -6.00
C PHE A 216 -16.76 -7.26 -4.64
N ARG A 217 -16.74 -6.40 -3.62
CA ARG A 217 -17.22 -6.69 -2.25
C ARG A 217 -18.67 -7.19 -2.22
N ARG A 218 -19.52 -6.65 -3.11
CA ARG A 218 -20.95 -7.00 -3.19
C ARG A 218 -21.24 -8.14 -4.20
N SER A 219 -20.21 -8.67 -4.85
CA SER A 219 -20.37 -9.62 -5.95
C SER A 219 -20.82 -11.01 -5.48
N THR A 220 -21.65 -11.65 -6.30
CA THR A 220 -21.96 -13.08 -6.13
C THR A 220 -20.71 -13.95 -6.34
N LEU A 221 -19.77 -13.49 -7.16
CA LEU A 221 -18.46 -14.12 -7.37
C LEU A 221 -17.72 -14.30 -6.05
N LEU A 222 -17.49 -13.21 -5.30
CA LEU A 222 -16.79 -13.24 -4.03
C LEU A 222 -17.53 -14.10 -2.99
N ARG A 223 -18.86 -13.99 -2.94
CA ARG A 223 -19.69 -14.81 -2.04
C ARG A 223 -19.50 -16.31 -2.29
N LYS A 224 -19.56 -16.75 -3.56
CA LYS A 224 -19.34 -18.16 -3.94
C LYS A 224 -17.92 -18.61 -3.64
N LEU A 225 -16.93 -17.79 -3.99
CA LEU A 225 -15.52 -18.09 -3.74
C LEU A 225 -15.24 -18.30 -2.25
N ASN A 226 -15.72 -17.40 -1.39
CA ASN A 226 -15.54 -17.51 0.06
C ASN A 226 -16.32 -18.67 0.70
N GLN A 227 -17.23 -19.31 -0.03
CA GLN A 227 -17.90 -20.55 0.36
C GLN A 227 -17.17 -21.80 -0.17
N GLY A 228 -16.02 -21.62 -0.84
CA GLY A 228 -15.25 -22.70 -1.47
C GLY A 228 -15.77 -23.12 -2.86
N ASP A 229 -16.82 -22.47 -3.39
CA ASP A 229 -17.36 -22.76 -4.72
C ASP A 229 -16.56 -22.06 -5.82
N VAL A 230 -15.35 -22.58 -6.07
CA VAL A 230 -14.41 -22.05 -7.08
C VAL A 230 -15.02 -22.08 -8.49
N GLN A 231 -15.68 -23.18 -8.87
CA GLN A 231 -16.27 -23.34 -10.19
C GLN A 231 -17.47 -22.41 -10.39
N GLY A 232 -18.30 -22.23 -9.37
CA GLY A 232 -19.38 -21.27 -9.40
C GLY A 232 -18.89 -19.83 -9.44
N ALA A 233 -17.83 -19.48 -8.70
CA ALA A 233 -17.19 -18.17 -8.78
C ALA A 233 -16.65 -17.89 -10.19
N ALA A 234 -15.97 -18.87 -10.80
CA ALA A 234 -15.45 -18.75 -12.17
C ALA A 234 -16.54 -18.43 -13.20
N LYS A 235 -17.76 -18.99 -13.05
CA LYS A 235 -18.89 -18.67 -13.92
C LYS A 235 -19.41 -17.24 -13.74
N GLU A 236 -19.27 -16.66 -12.55
CA GLU A 236 -19.77 -15.31 -12.28
C GLU A 236 -18.98 -14.23 -13.01
N PHE A 237 -17.71 -14.44 -13.39
CA PHE A 237 -16.94 -13.48 -14.20
C PHE A 237 -17.73 -13.03 -15.45
N LEU A 238 -18.33 -13.99 -16.15
CA LEU A 238 -19.03 -13.76 -17.43
C LEU A 238 -20.25 -12.84 -17.32
N ARG A 239 -20.77 -12.62 -16.10
CA ARG A 239 -21.93 -11.74 -15.86
C ARG A 239 -21.54 -10.26 -15.80
N TRP A 240 -20.26 -9.95 -15.64
CA TRP A 240 -19.72 -8.60 -15.50
C TRP A 240 -19.25 -8.04 -16.84
N ASN A 241 -20.14 -8.09 -17.83
CA ASN A 241 -19.86 -7.71 -19.21
C ASN A 241 -20.72 -6.53 -19.72
N LYS A 242 -21.34 -5.77 -18.81
CA LYS A 242 -22.24 -4.67 -19.16
C LYS A 242 -21.67 -3.31 -18.77
N GLY A 243 -21.85 -2.32 -19.64
CA GLY A 243 -21.61 -0.89 -19.37
C GLY A 243 -22.74 -0.06 -19.98
N GLY A 244 -23.22 0.97 -19.27
CA GLY A 244 -24.39 1.75 -19.70
C GLY A 244 -25.65 0.89 -19.93
N GLY A 245 -25.79 -0.21 -19.18
CA GLY A 245 -26.92 -1.15 -19.30
C GLY A 245 -26.85 -2.14 -20.47
N ARG A 246 -25.83 -2.05 -21.35
CA ARG A 246 -25.69 -2.92 -22.53
C ARG A 246 -24.49 -3.84 -22.41
N VAL A 247 -24.55 -5.02 -23.03
CA VAL A 247 -23.41 -5.93 -23.13
C VAL A 247 -22.33 -5.29 -24.01
N LEU A 248 -21.11 -5.28 -23.52
CA LEU A 248 -19.93 -4.79 -24.23
C LEU A 248 -19.03 -5.97 -24.60
N LEU A 249 -18.69 -6.07 -25.89
CA LEU A 249 -17.87 -7.17 -26.41
C LEU A 249 -16.47 -7.18 -25.77
N GLY A 250 -15.87 -5.99 -25.58
CA GLY A 250 -14.57 -5.86 -24.93
C GLY A 250 -14.57 -6.42 -23.50
N LEU A 251 -15.60 -6.09 -22.71
CA LEU A 251 -15.75 -6.65 -21.36
C LEU A 251 -16.00 -8.16 -21.41
N SER A 252 -16.79 -8.66 -22.36
CA SER A 252 -17.03 -10.11 -22.50
C SER A 252 -15.72 -10.88 -22.72
N LYS A 253 -14.85 -10.39 -23.62
CA LYS A 253 -13.52 -10.96 -23.87
C LYS A 253 -12.63 -10.89 -22.62
N ARG A 254 -12.63 -9.75 -21.92
CA ARG A 254 -11.89 -9.58 -20.66
C ARG A 254 -12.30 -10.59 -19.60
N ARG A 255 -13.60 -10.75 -19.38
CA ARG A 255 -14.14 -11.72 -18.40
C ARG A 255 -13.81 -13.17 -18.77
N GLU A 256 -13.79 -13.51 -20.05
CA GLU A 256 -13.37 -14.85 -20.50
C GLU A 256 -11.89 -15.11 -20.24
N ALA A 257 -11.02 -14.13 -20.53
CA ALA A 257 -9.58 -14.22 -20.27
C ALA A 257 -9.28 -14.35 -18.77
N GLU A 258 -9.90 -13.50 -17.94
CA GLU A 258 -9.76 -13.55 -16.48
C GLU A 258 -10.26 -14.89 -15.93
N ARG A 259 -11.43 -15.37 -16.38
CA ARG A 259 -11.95 -16.68 -15.99
C ARG A 259 -11.00 -17.81 -16.39
N LYS A 260 -10.39 -17.73 -17.58
CA LYS A 260 -9.44 -18.74 -18.05
C LYS A 260 -8.20 -18.79 -17.16
N LEU A 261 -7.63 -17.63 -16.82
CA LEU A 261 -6.52 -17.53 -15.88
C LEU A 261 -6.93 -18.04 -14.49
N PHE A 262 -8.12 -17.69 -14.01
CA PHE A 262 -8.62 -18.15 -12.70
C PHE A 262 -8.74 -19.68 -12.59
N LEU A 263 -8.96 -20.38 -13.71
CA LEU A 263 -9.14 -21.83 -13.76
C LEU A 263 -7.86 -22.60 -14.15
N SER A 264 -6.73 -21.93 -14.38
CA SER A 264 -5.47 -22.55 -14.81
C SER A 264 -4.53 -22.92 -13.68
#